data_AF-A0A815SEL2-F1
#
_entry.id   AF-A0A815SEL2-F1
#
_cell.length_a   1.000
_cell.length_b   1.000
_cell.length_c   1.000
_cell.angle_alpha   90.00
_cell.angle_beta   90.00
_cell.angle_gamma   90.00
#
_symmetry.space_group_name_H-M   'P 1'
#
loop_
_entity.id
_entity.type
_entity.pdbx_description
1 polymer ?
#
loop_
_entity_poly.entity_id
_entity_poly.type
_entity_poly.pdbx_seq_one_letter_code
_entity_poly.pdbx_strand_id
1 'polypeptide(L)' 'MTSSSLRPSYKEAQERLLKWCQNVTRNYESVKIRNFTTDFADGLAFCAIVHHYFPNEFDFNTLNRDDKQTNFDLAFRVAE' A
#
# COMPACT_ATOMS: atom_id res chain seq x y z
N MET A 1 10.14 -17.95 35.07
CA MET A 1 9.08 -17.23 34.32
C MET A 1 9.47 -17.26 32.86
N THR A 2 9.07 -18.32 32.15
CA THR A 2 9.42 -18.49 30.74
C THR A 2 8.69 -17.45 29.92
N SER A 3 9.43 -16.50 29.36
CA SER A 3 8.95 -15.55 28.34
C SER A 3 8.41 -16.37 27.17
N SER A 4 7.09 -16.49 27.07
CA SER A 4 6.46 -16.98 25.86
C SER A 4 6.69 -15.93 24.79
N SER A 5 7.53 -16.23 23.81
CA SER A 5 7.54 -15.47 22.56
C SER A 5 6.18 -15.63 21.90
N LEU A 6 5.29 -14.68 22.17
CA LEU A 6 3.97 -14.61 21.57
C LEU A 6 4.15 -14.20 20.11
N ARG A 7 4.07 -15.18 19.21
CA ARG A 7 3.86 -14.87 17.79
C ARG A 7 2.55 -14.09 17.70
N PRO A 8 2.53 -12.91 17.07
CA PRO A 8 1.29 -12.17 16.90
C PRO A 8 0.28 -13.04 16.18
N SER A 9 -0.97 -12.98 16.63
CA SER A 9 -2.08 -13.61 15.92
C SER A 9 -2.16 -13.05 14.49
N TYR A 10 -2.77 -13.81 13.59
CA TYR A 10 -3.01 -13.35 12.22
C TYR A 10 -3.71 -11.99 12.19
N LYS A 11 -4.70 -11.77 13.06
CA LYS A 11 -5.45 -10.52 13.15
C LYS A 11 -4.56 -9.35 13.55
N GLU A 12 -3.71 -9.51 14.56
CA GLU A 12 -2.77 -8.47 14.99
C GLU A 12 -1.74 -8.16 13.91
N ALA A 13 -1.24 -9.19 13.20
CA ALA A 13 -0.33 -9.00 12.08
C ALA A 13 -1.00 -8.21 10.94
N GLN A 14 -2.24 -8.57 10.61
CA GLN A 14 -3.04 -7.90 9.59
C GLN A 14 -3.30 -6.42 9.95
N GLU A 15 -3.68 -6.13 11.19
CA GLU A 15 -3.90 -4.76 11.66
C GLU A 15 -2.62 -3.92 11.65
N ARG A 16 -1.48 -4.51 12.04
CA ARG A 16 -0.18 -3.85 11.98
C ARG A 16 0.21 -3.50 10.54
N LEU A 17 0.00 -4.42 9.61
CA LEU A 17 0.25 -4.18 8.19
C LEU A 17 -0.67 -3.08 7.64
N LEU A 18 -1.95 -3.10 8.01
CA LEU A 18 -2.91 -2.10 7.55
C LEU A 18 -2.53 -0.70 8.02
N LYS A 19 -2.13 -0.57 9.30
CA LYS A 19 -1.60 0.68 9.86
C LYS A 19 -0.33 1.14 9.15
N TRP A 20 0.55 0.21 8.80
CA TRP A 20 1.75 0.54 8.02
C TRP A 20 1.38 1.12 6.66
N CYS A 21 0.48 0.47 5.91
CA CYS A 21 0.00 0.98 4.63
C CYS A 21 -0.58 2.40 4.77
N GLN A 22 -1.45 2.62 5.76
CA GLN A 22 -2.05 3.93 6.04
C GLN A 22 -1.00 5.01 6.36
N ASN A 23 0.03 4.67 7.12
CA ASN A 23 1.10 5.61 7.48
C ASN A 23 1.96 5.98 6.27
N VAL A 24 2.29 5.00 5.43
CA VAL A 24 3.07 5.20 4.20
C VAL A 24 2.29 6.08 3.22
N THR A 25 0.99 5.84 3.08
CA THR A 25 0.14 6.57 2.13
C THR A 25 -0.53 7.83 2.72
N ARG A 26 -0.12 8.29 3.92
CA ARG A 26 -0.80 9.39 4.63
C ARG A 26 -0.86 10.73 3.87
N ASN A 27 0.08 10.94 2.94
CA ASN A 27 0.19 12.18 2.16
C ASN A 27 -0.47 12.07 0.76
N TYR A 28 -1.17 10.97 0.47
CA TYR A 28 -1.84 10.74 -0.81
C TYR A 28 -3.35 10.87 -0.62
N GLU A 29 -3.89 12.08 -0.85
CA GLU A 29 -5.29 12.40 -0.54
C GLU A 29 -6.32 11.51 -1.25
N SER A 30 -5.98 11.04 -2.46
CA SER A 30 -6.82 10.16 -3.28
C SER A 30 -6.79 8.69 -2.85
N VAL A 31 -5.95 8.32 -1.87
CA VAL A 31 -5.74 6.95 -1.40
C VAL A 31 -6.14 6.82 0.07
N LYS A 32 -7.18 6.02 0.33
CA LYS A 32 -7.65 5.70 1.70
C LYS A 32 -7.74 4.20 1.89
N ILE A 33 -6.75 3.63 2.57
CA ILE A 33 -6.64 2.19 2.78
C ILE A 33 -7.35 1.79 4.08
N ARG A 34 -8.41 1.00 3.97
CA ARG A 34 -9.25 0.48 5.08
C ARG A 34 -9.28 -1.05 5.08
N ASN A 35 -9.03 -1.67 3.94
CA ASN A 35 -8.96 -3.13 3.78
C ASN A 35 -7.91 -3.52 2.71
N PHE A 36 -7.63 -4.83 2.60
CA PHE A 36 -6.70 -5.40 1.63
C PHE A 36 -7.36 -5.90 0.34
N THR A 37 -8.63 -5.57 0.12
CA THR A 37 -9.40 -6.02 -1.05
C THR A 37 -9.74 -4.83 -1.95
N THR A 38 -10.83 -4.14 -1.68
CA THR A 38 -11.37 -3.08 -2.54
C THR A 38 -10.49 -1.85 -2.58
N ASP A 39 -9.77 -1.52 -1.49
CA ASP A 39 -8.90 -0.33 -1.47
C ASP A 39 -7.57 -0.53 -2.23
N PHE A 40 -7.25 -1.77 -2.63
CA PHE A 40 -6.11 -2.09 -3.49
C PHE A 40 -6.52 -2.47 -4.92
N ALA A 41 -7.82 -2.60 -5.19
CA ALA A 41 -8.33 -3.17 -6.43
C ALA A 41 -8.14 -2.27 -7.67
N ASP A 42 -7.86 -0.98 -7.48
CA ASP A 42 -7.59 -0.02 -8.55
C ASP A 42 -6.09 0.23 -8.81
N GLY A 43 -5.21 -0.41 -8.04
CA GLY A 43 -3.75 -0.28 -8.15
C GLY A 43 -3.16 0.99 -7.52
N LEU A 44 -3.97 2.01 -7.19
CA LEU A 44 -3.43 3.30 -6.68
C LEU A 44 -2.79 3.15 -5.31
N ALA A 45 -3.28 2.26 -4.46
CA ALA A 45 -2.65 1.97 -3.16
C ALA A 45 -1.24 1.39 -3.33
N PHE A 46 -1.02 0.53 -4.33
CA PHE A 46 0.31 0.02 -4.64
C PHE A 46 1.22 1.13 -5.19
N CYS A 47 0.74 1.92 -6.15
CA CYS A 47 1.47 3.08 -6.67
C CYS A 47 1.89 4.05 -5.55
N ALA A 48 1.00 4.35 -4.59
CA ALA A 48 1.29 5.27 -3.50
C ALA A 48 2.36 4.74 -2.54
N ILE A 49 2.31 3.43 -2.24
CA ILE A 49 3.32 2.78 -1.40
C ILE A 49 4.68 2.81 -2.09
N VAL A 50 4.76 2.49 -3.37
CA VAL A 50 6.02 2.50 -4.13
C VAL A 50 6.56 3.92 -4.29
N HIS A 51 5.72 4.87 -4.70
CA HIS A 51 6.08 6.28 -4.86
C HIS A 51 6.56 6.91 -3.54
N HIS A 52 6.11 6.43 -2.38
CA HIS A 52 6.61 6.91 -1.09
C HIS A 52 8.12 6.66 -0.93
N TYR A 53 8.62 5.54 -1.42
CA TYR A 53 10.04 5.18 -1.36
C TYR A 53 10.82 5.65 -2.59
N PHE A 54 10.15 5.74 -3.75
CA PHE A 54 10.74 6.12 -5.03
C PHE A 54 9.97 7.27 -5.70
N PRO A 55 9.97 8.47 -5.11
CA PRO A 55 9.12 9.59 -5.57
C PRO A 55 9.51 10.17 -6.94
N ASN A 56 10.65 9.76 -7.50
CA ASN A 56 11.16 10.28 -8.77
C ASN A 56 10.89 9.35 -9.96
N GLU A 57 10.36 8.15 -9.73
CA GLU A 57 10.18 7.13 -10.79
C GLU A 57 8.94 7.39 -11.66
N PHE A 58 7.95 8.11 -11.14
CA PHE A 58 6.75 8.52 -11.87
C PHE A 58 5.99 9.63 -11.13
N ASP A 59 5.13 10.37 -11.83
CA ASP A 59 4.25 11.36 -11.21
C ASP A 59 2.94 10.71 -10.77
N PHE A 60 2.79 10.50 -9.45
CA PHE A 60 1.57 9.92 -8.88
C PHE A 60 0.30 10.70 -9.23
N ASN A 61 0.37 12.03 -9.36
CA ASN A 61 -0.83 12.86 -9.57
C ASN A 61 -1.43 12.69 -10.98
N THR A 62 -0.69 12.08 -11.90
CA THR A 62 -1.18 11.79 -13.26
C THR A 62 -1.98 10.49 -13.35
N LEU A 63 -1.97 9.67 -12.30
CA LEU A 63 -2.60 8.34 -12.31
C LEU A 63 -4.13 8.44 -12.26
N ASN A 64 -4.79 7.56 -12.99
CA ASN A 64 -6.24 7.44 -13.02
C ASN A 64 -6.69 6.14 -12.36
N ARG A 65 -7.67 6.22 -11.47
CA ARG A 65 -8.31 5.07 -10.80
C ARG A 65 -8.93 4.07 -11.77
N ASP A 66 -9.43 4.53 -12.91
CA ASP A 66 -10.09 3.67 -13.89
C ASP A 66 -9.09 2.85 -14.72
N ASP A 67 -7.82 3.30 -14.79
CA ASP A 67 -6.75 2.62 -15.51
C ASP A 67 -5.97 1.63 -14.63
N LYS A 68 -6.68 0.60 -14.18
CA LYS A 68 -6.17 -0.38 -13.21
C LYS A 68 -4.94 -1.12 -13.72
N GLN A 69 -4.96 -1.53 -14.99
CA GLN A 69 -3.88 -2.31 -15.59
C GLN A 69 -2.57 -1.52 -15.56
N THR A 70 -2.61 -0.27 -16.03
CA THR A 70 -1.46 0.63 -15.99
C THR A 70 -0.96 0.87 -14.57
N ASN A 71 -1.86 1.06 -13.60
CA ASN A 71 -1.47 1.26 -12.20
C ASN A 71 -0.74 0.03 -11.65
N PHE A 72 -1.24 -1.19 -11.90
CA PHE A 72 -0.57 -2.40 -11.44
C PHE A 72 0.79 -2.58 -12.11
N ASP A 73 0.84 -2.48 -13.45
CA ASP A 73 2.09 -2.68 -14.20
C ASP A 73 3.16 -1.67 -13.78
N LEU A 74 2.78 -0.41 -13.57
CA LEU A 74 3.67 0.63 -13.07
C LEU A 74 4.20 0.31 -11.68
N ALA A 75 3.31 -0.02 -10.73
CA ALA A 75 3.71 -0.30 -9.36
C ALA A 75 4.65 -1.51 -9.26
N PHE A 76 4.37 -2.59 -9.99
CA PHE A 76 5.23 -3.78 -10.00
C PHE A 76 6.57 -3.51 -10.68
N ARG A 77 6.58 -2.84 -11.85
CA ARG A 77 7.82 -2.51 -12.57
C ARG A 77 8.78 -1.67 -11.74
N VAL A 78 8.27 -0.74 -10.92
CA VAL A 78 9.11 0.12 -10.08
C VAL A 78 9.54 -0.58 -8.78
N ALA A 79 8.82 -1.63 -8.36
CA ALA A 79 9.12 -2.37 -7.14
C ALA A 79 10.10 -3.55 -7.33
N GLU A 80 10.32 -3.99 -8.58
CA GLU A 80 11.36 -4.99 -8.96
C GLU A 80 12.78 -4.40 -8.87
#